data_AF-A0A502L065-F1
#
_entry.id   AF-A0A502L065-F1
#
_cell.length_a   1.000
_cell.length_b   1.000
_cell.length_c   1.000
_cell.angle_alpha   90.00
_cell.angle_beta   90.00
_cell.angle_gamma   90.00
#
_symmetry.space_group_name_H-M   'P 1'
#
loop_
_entity.id
_entity.type
_entity.pdbx_description
1 polymer ?
#
loop_
_entity_poly.entity_id
_entity_poly.type
_entity_poly.pdbx_seq_one_letter_code
_entity_poly.pdbx_strand_id
1 'polypeptide(L)'
;MNRTSYLNSPVVNGFIVYLSKVINGDSEIDHTYIDRKKNKKFVFSTLYEGFEKYHWNNEGYNANSDKIDLLVDGFTNSNANSDLFYKACLDTLEWGAGNKGLSLYTNNSQWLNKLGTSQNVKANLDEALKVLNSESPCFTEFGEKYRMNAGFTKIYAFMSPDTFIIYDSRVAAALAFLVTKYCVQEGFSNVPLELSFSIADAQGESCRNPSIKEKGYLFSKWGNNQKKHAISNVQANWILYSAFKKVEHSTHFDDIRQIEAALFMIGYDFPQYAKSSNINVNVNPNKYIKKQTKKEQAEALYEQSEDKSRKYILPLFQEVVGLTKAGASTYYQNIRASKENA
;
A
#
# COMPACT_ATOMS: atom_id res chain seq x y z
N MET A 1 23.35 -0.35 -3.74
CA MET A 1 22.76 -0.06 -5.06
C MET A 1 23.24 1.33 -5.45
N ASN A 2 23.82 1.48 -6.63
CA ASN A 2 24.24 2.77 -7.19
C ASN A 2 23.27 3.14 -8.32
N ARG A 3 22.87 4.41 -8.43
CA ARG A 3 21.87 4.88 -9.39
C ARG A 3 22.33 4.68 -10.82
N THR A 4 23.54 5.11 -11.16
CA THR A 4 24.10 4.98 -12.51
C THR A 4 24.15 3.52 -12.94
N SER A 5 24.68 2.62 -12.10
CA SER A 5 24.73 1.20 -12.44
C SER A 5 23.34 0.56 -12.53
N TYR A 6 22.40 0.97 -11.69
CA TYR A 6 21.02 0.50 -11.74
C TYR A 6 20.30 0.92 -13.03
N LEU A 7 20.39 2.19 -13.42
CA LEU A 7 19.75 2.72 -14.63
C LEU A 7 20.38 2.21 -15.93
N ASN A 8 21.66 1.84 -15.88
CA ASN A 8 22.38 1.24 -17.00
C ASN A 8 22.18 -0.29 -17.11
N SER A 9 21.51 -0.93 -16.15
CA SER A 9 21.14 -2.34 -16.29
C SER A 9 20.25 -2.51 -17.52
N PRO A 10 20.56 -3.46 -18.44
CA PRO A 10 19.78 -3.62 -19.67
C PRO A 10 18.29 -3.83 -19.42
N VAL A 11 17.93 -4.58 -18.38
CA VAL A 11 16.53 -4.87 -18.06
C VAL A 11 15.79 -3.66 -17.50
N VAL A 12 16.47 -2.82 -16.71
CA VAL A 12 15.93 -1.56 -16.18
C VAL A 12 15.80 -0.55 -17.31
N ASN A 13 16.82 -0.42 -18.17
CA ASN A 13 16.79 0.48 -19.30
C ASN A 13 15.65 0.13 -20.28
N GLY A 14 15.48 -1.16 -20.58
CA GLY A 14 14.35 -1.64 -21.39
C GLY A 14 13.00 -1.31 -20.76
N PHE A 15 12.86 -1.48 -19.44
CA PHE A 15 11.62 -1.09 -18.74
C PHE A 15 11.38 0.42 -18.78
N ILE A 16 12.43 1.24 -18.69
CA ILE A 16 12.31 2.70 -18.82
C ILE A 16 11.80 3.08 -20.22
N VAL A 17 12.30 2.44 -21.28
CA VAL A 17 11.82 2.65 -22.66
C VAL A 17 10.38 2.17 -22.83
N TYR A 18 10.01 1.03 -22.24
CA TYR A 18 8.63 0.59 -22.19
C TYR A 18 7.73 1.61 -21.47
N LEU A 19 8.17 2.10 -20.31
CA LEU A 19 7.40 3.03 -19.50
C LEU A 19 7.27 4.41 -20.18
N SER A 20 8.28 4.87 -20.94
CA SER A 20 8.17 6.12 -21.69
C SER A 20 7.11 6.03 -22.78
N LYS A 21 6.95 4.87 -23.44
CA LYS A 21 5.84 4.62 -24.38
C LYS A 21 4.49 4.61 -23.68
N VAL A 22 4.39 4.00 -22.50
CA VAL A 22 3.16 4.04 -21.68
C VAL A 22 2.79 5.46 -21.27
N ILE A 23 3.77 6.28 -20.87
CA ILE A 23 3.58 7.71 -20.53
C ILE A 23 3.17 8.52 -21.76
N ASN A 24 3.74 8.22 -22.92
CA ASN A 24 3.40 8.91 -24.18
C ASN A 24 2.03 8.51 -24.73
N GLY A 25 1.47 7.38 -24.28
CA GLY A 25 0.21 6.84 -24.82
C GLY A 25 0.41 5.86 -25.98
N ASP A 26 1.65 5.53 -26.35
CA ASP A 26 1.98 4.58 -27.42
C ASP A 26 1.83 3.11 -26.99
N SER A 27 1.48 2.86 -25.72
CA SER A 27 1.28 1.52 -25.17
C SER A 27 0.07 1.46 -24.27
N GLU A 28 -0.82 0.52 -24.58
CA GLU A 28 -2.08 0.33 -23.87
C GLU A 28 -1.86 -0.29 -22.49
N ILE A 29 -2.60 0.24 -21.51
CA ILE A 29 -2.64 -0.27 -20.14
C ILE A 29 -3.75 -1.32 -19.99
N ASP A 30 -4.92 -1.10 -20.60
CA ASP A 30 -6.12 -1.94 -20.52
C ASP A 30 -6.41 -2.46 -19.12
N HIS A 31 -6.93 -1.57 -18.29
CA HIS A 31 -7.25 -1.87 -16.91
C HIS A 31 -8.68 -1.47 -16.56
N THR A 32 -9.35 -2.29 -15.74
CA THR A 32 -10.67 -1.99 -15.21
C THR A 32 -10.83 -2.49 -13.79
N TYR A 33 -11.57 -1.74 -12.99
CA TYR A 33 -12.02 -2.16 -11.66
C TYR A 33 -13.34 -1.48 -11.30
N ILE A 34 -13.93 -1.91 -10.19
CA ILE A 34 -15.09 -1.25 -9.58
C ILE A 34 -14.61 -0.58 -8.28
N ASP A 35 -14.75 0.74 -8.20
CA ASP A 35 -14.63 1.43 -6.92
C ASP A 35 -15.84 1.08 -6.07
N ARG A 36 -15.62 0.21 -5.09
CA ARG A 36 -16.66 -0.37 -4.24
C ARG A 36 -17.31 0.67 -3.33
N LYS A 37 -16.58 1.72 -2.94
CA LYS A 37 -17.14 2.80 -2.12
C LYS A 37 -18.14 3.65 -2.90
N LYS A 38 -17.87 3.85 -4.20
CA LYS A 38 -18.71 4.65 -5.10
C LYS A 38 -19.66 3.82 -5.95
N ASN A 39 -19.54 2.49 -5.89
CA ASN A 39 -20.16 1.55 -6.81
C ASN A 39 -20.01 1.96 -8.29
N LYS A 40 -18.82 2.43 -8.66
CA LYS A 40 -18.53 2.99 -9.99
C LYS A 40 -17.47 2.17 -10.70
N LYS A 41 -17.75 1.75 -11.94
CA LYS A 41 -16.77 1.10 -12.81
C LYS A 41 -15.81 2.14 -13.39
N PHE A 42 -14.52 1.85 -13.31
CA PHE A 42 -13.46 2.59 -13.96
C PHE A 42 -12.82 1.72 -15.06
N VAL A 43 -12.52 2.34 -16.20
CA VAL A 43 -11.86 1.73 -17.35
C VAL A 43 -10.75 2.68 -17.77
N PHE A 44 -9.58 2.13 -18.10
CA PHE A 44 -8.40 2.85 -18.51
C PHE A 44 -7.76 2.13 -19.68
N SER A 45 -7.79 2.73 -20.87
CA SER A 45 -7.02 2.23 -22.01
C SER A 45 -5.59 2.75 -22.00
N THR A 46 -5.37 3.98 -21.51
CA THR A 46 -4.04 4.62 -21.44
C THR A 46 -3.69 5.05 -20.00
N LEU A 47 -2.43 5.46 -19.78
CA LEU A 47 -2.04 6.06 -18.51
C LEU A 47 -2.72 7.41 -18.29
N TYR A 48 -2.87 8.22 -19.34
CA TYR A 48 -3.46 9.55 -19.27
C TYR A 48 -4.92 9.52 -18.81
N GLU A 49 -5.68 8.53 -19.25
CA GLU A 49 -7.04 8.29 -18.74
C GLU A 49 -7.09 8.04 -17.22
N GLY A 50 -6.01 7.53 -16.63
CA GLY A 50 -5.83 7.42 -15.19
C GLY A 50 -5.80 8.78 -14.51
N PHE A 51 -5.09 9.74 -15.12
CA PHE A 51 -5.01 11.11 -14.64
C PHE A 51 -6.32 11.87 -14.82
N GLU A 52 -6.99 11.75 -15.98
CA GLU A 52 -8.30 12.39 -16.21
C GLU A 52 -9.35 11.96 -15.18
N LYS A 53 -9.24 10.71 -14.70
CA LYS A 53 -10.15 10.11 -13.72
C LYS A 53 -9.66 10.29 -12.28
N TYR A 54 -8.55 11.00 -12.07
CA TYR A 54 -7.95 11.22 -10.75
C TYR A 54 -8.95 11.83 -9.79
N HIS A 55 -8.99 11.24 -8.61
CA HIS A 55 -9.64 11.86 -7.48
C HIS A 55 -9.04 11.43 -6.15
N TRP A 56 -8.98 12.37 -5.22
CA TRP A 56 -8.62 12.13 -3.83
C TRP A 56 -9.58 12.89 -2.92
N ASN A 57 -10.10 12.22 -1.89
CA ASN A 57 -11.07 12.80 -0.96
C ASN A 57 -12.28 13.51 -1.64
N ASN A 58 -12.76 12.93 -2.74
CA ASN A 58 -13.84 13.46 -3.60
C ASN A 58 -13.51 14.73 -4.40
N GLU A 59 -12.24 15.12 -4.47
CA GLU A 59 -11.76 16.24 -5.27
C GLU A 59 -11.01 15.72 -6.50
N GLY A 60 -11.16 16.41 -7.63
CA GLY A 60 -10.40 16.16 -8.85
C GLY A 60 -8.97 16.71 -8.75
N TYR A 61 -8.20 16.55 -9.82
CA TYR A 61 -6.77 16.89 -9.81
C TYR A 61 -6.51 18.36 -9.50
N ASN A 62 -7.11 19.31 -10.22
CA ASN A 62 -6.83 20.74 -10.06
C ASN A 62 -7.07 21.22 -8.61
N ALA A 63 -8.25 20.92 -8.06
CA ALA A 63 -8.58 21.30 -6.67
C ALA A 63 -7.65 20.66 -5.63
N ASN A 64 -7.14 19.47 -5.91
CA ASN A 64 -6.16 18.82 -5.03
C ASN A 64 -4.73 19.36 -5.26
N SER A 65 -4.38 19.77 -6.49
CA SER A 65 -3.10 20.39 -6.82
C SER A 65 -2.91 21.70 -6.07
N ASP A 66 -3.92 22.57 -6.07
CA ASP A 66 -3.88 23.84 -5.32
C ASP A 66 -3.57 23.62 -3.83
N LYS A 67 -4.09 22.55 -3.24
CA LYS A 67 -3.81 22.18 -1.85
C LYS A 67 -2.40 21.64 -1.67
N ILE A 68 -1.91 20.85 -2.62
CA ILE A 68 -0.53 20.36 -2.59
C ILE A 68 0.44 21.53 -2.70
N ASP A 69 0.18 22.50 -3.59
CA ASP A 69 1.04 23.68 -3.76
C ASP A 69 1.17 24.45 -2.45
N LEU A 70 0.07 24.65 -1.71
CA LEU A 70 0.09 25.25 -0.37
C LEU A 70 0.91 24.44 0.64
N LEU A 71 0.87 23.10 0.57
CA LEU A 71 1.66 22.23 1.46
C LEU A 71 3.15 22.29 1.11
N VAL A 72 3.49 22.30 -0.18
CA VAL A 72 4.87 22.47 -0.67
C VAL A 72 5.42 23.83 -0.26
N ASP A 73 4.64 24.90 -0.47
CA ASP A 73 4.98 26.26 -0.02
C ASP A 73 5.21 26.31 1.49
N GLY A 74 4.47 25.51 2.27
CA GLY A 74 4.69 25.34 3.70
C GLY A 74 6.11 24.87 4.03
N PHE A 75 6.68 23.94 3.26
CA PHE A 75 8.07 23.50 3.42
C PHE A 75 9.07 24.56 2.93
N THR A 76 8.84 25.15 1.76
CA THR A 76 9.71 26.19 1.17
C THR A 76 9.84 27.40 2.09
N ASN A 77 8.73 27.89 2.63
CA ASN A 77 8.67 29.09 3.46
C ASN A 77 9.10 28.86 4.92
N SER A 78 9.21 27.59 5.35
CA SER A 78 9.61 27.24 6.72
C SER A 78 11.09 26.91 6.88
N ASN A 79 11.92 27.09 5.84
CA ASN A 79 13.33 26.68 5.88
C ASN A 79 14.12 27.25 7.08
N ALA A 80 13.83 28.48 7.50
CA ALA A 80 14.47 29.13 8.65
C ALA A 80 13.70 29.00 9.98
N ASN A 81 12.51 28.40 9.98
CA ASN A 81 11.65 28.27 11.15
C ASN A 81 11.18 26.82 11.32
N SER A 82 11.84 26.11 12.23
CA SER A 82 11.56 24.70 12.47
C SER A 82 10.16 24.41 13.00
N ASP A 83 9.52 25.34 13.71
CA ASP A 83 8.15 25.15 14.21
C ASP A 83 7.14 25.20 13.06
N LEU A 84 7.34 26.11 12.10
CA LEU A 84 6.55 26.14 10.86
C LEU A 84 6.81 24.89 10.00
N PHE A 85 8.05 24.40 9.97
CA PHE A 85 8.41 23.18 9.25
C PHE A 85 7.73 21.95 9.86
N TYR A 86 7.74 21.86 11.19
CA TYR A 86 7.04 20.80 11.91
C TYR A 86 5.53 20.85 11.67
N LYS A 87 4.94 22.06 11.62
CA LYS A 87 3.54 22.24 11.23
C LYS A 87 3.28 21.74 9.80
N ALA A 88 4.13 22.09 8.83
CA ALA A 88 4.01 21.60 7.45
C ALA A 88 4.06 20.06 7.37
N CYS A 89 4.87 19.41 8.21
CA CYS A 89 4.87 17.95 8.35
C CYS A 89 3.50 17.41 8.81
N LEU A 90 2.89 18.02 9.84
CA LEU A 90 1.58 17.59 10.34
C LEU A 90 0.46 17.81 9.32
N ASP A 91 0.45 18.97 8.66
CA ASP A 91 -0.55 19.31 7.65
C ASP A 91 -0.46 18.35 6.45
N THR A 92 0.76 17.96 6.06
CA THR A 92 1.00 16.93 5.04
C THR A 92 0.48 15.55 5.45
N LEU A 93 0.73 15.15 6.71
CA LEU A 93 0.22 13.88 7.24
C LEU A 93 -1.30 13.87 7.31
N GLU A 94 -1.92 14.99 7.66
CA GLU A 94 -3.37 15.14 7.70
C GLU A 94 -3.96 14.99 6.31
N TRP A 95 -3.46 15.75 5.33
CA TRP A 95 -3.89 15.64 3.92
C TRP A 95 -3.75 14.21 3.39
N GLY A 96 -2.61 13.57 3.66
CA GLY A 96 -2.32 12.22 3.18
C GLY A 96 -3.13 11.13 3.86
N ALA A 97 -3.53 11.31 5.11
CA ALA A 97 -4.43 10.41 5.82
C ALA A 97 -5.91 10.66 5.49
N GLY A 98 -6.25 11.91 5.18
CA GLY A 98 -7.62 12.40 4.98
C GLY A 98 -8.30 12.90 6.26
N ASN A 99 -7.81 12.53 7.45
CA ASN A 99 -8.18 13.12 8.74
C ASN A 99 -7.21 12.73 9.87
N LYS A 100 -7.21 13.51 10.96
CA LYS A 100 -6.35 13.30 12.14
C LYS A 100 -6.69 12.07 13.00
N GLY A 101 -7.89 11.51 12.85
CA GLY A 101 -8.34 10.35 13.64
C GLY A 101 -7.83 9.00 13.12
N LEU A 102 -7.27 8.95 11.92
CA LEU A 102 -6.78 7.71 11.32
C LEU A 102 -5.40 7.33 11.84
N SER A 103 -5.18 6.01 11.96
CA SER A 103 -3.91 5.44 12.43
C SER A 103 -2.71 5.87 11.59
N LEU A 104 -2.90 6.17 10.30
CA LEU A 104 -1.85 6.69 9.44
C LEU A 104 -1.37 8.07 9.91
N TYR A 105 -2.27 8.96 10.33
CA TYR A 105 -1.90 10.25 10.89
C TYR A 105 -1.25 10.06 12.27
N THR A 106 -1.97 9.43 13.19
CA THR A 106 -1.58 9.38 14.61
C THR A 106 -0.24 8.68 14.83
N ASN A 107 0.02 7.56 14.15
CA ASN A 107 1.30 6.85 14.28
C ASN A 107 2.47 7.63 13.69
N ASN A 108 2.23 8.44 12.65
CA ASN A 108 3.25 9.25 12.01
C ASN A 108 3.54 10.53 12.79
N SER A 109 2.51 11.21 13.29
CA SER A 109 2.69 12.38 14.15
C SER A 109 3.38 11.99 15.45
N GLN A 110 3.03 10.85 16.06
CA GLN A 110 3.73 10.33 17.24
C GLN A 110 5.20 10.03 16.96
N TRP A 111 5.54 9.56 15.75
CA TRP A 111 6.94 9.34 15.40
C TRP A 111 7.71 10.67 15.31
N LEU A 112 7.13 11.71 14.70
CA LEU A 112 7.74 13.04 14.69
C LEU A 112 7.95 13.57 16.12
N ASN A 113 6.97 13.38 17.00
CA ASN A 113 7.07 13.81 18.41
C ASN A 113 8.21 13.13 19.18
N LYS A 114 8.52 11.87 18.84
CA LYS A 114 9.62 11.13 19.47
C LYS A 114 10.99 11.71 19.15
N LEU A 115 11.12 12.51 18.10
CA LEU A 115 12.37 13.21 17.77
C LEU A 115 12.64 14.40 18.70
N GLY A 116 11.66 14.79 19.53
CA GLY A 116 11.80 15.87 20.51
C GLY A 116 11.45 17.22 19.93
N THR A 117 12.45 18.05 19.65
CA THR A 117 12.24 19.43 19.19
C THR A 117 11.91 19.50 17.70
N SER A 118 11.28 20.60 17.27
CA SER A 118 11.01 20.85 15.86
C SER A 118 12.29 20.94 15.02
N GLN A 119 13.39 21.44 15.61
CA GLN A 119 14.72 21.46 15.00
C GLN A 119 15.24 20.04 14.75
N ASN A 120 15.06 19.12 15.70
CA ASN A 120 15.46 17.72 15.53
C ASN A 120 14.63 17.03 14.45
N VAL A 121 13.33 17.34 14.35
CA VAL A 121 12.47 16.84 13.28
C VAL A 121 13.00 17.27 11.92
N LYS A 122 13.28 18.57 11.75
CA LYS A 122 13.84 19.10 10.50
C LYS A 122 15.18 18.43 10.16
N ALA A 123 16.11 18.41 11.12
CA ALA A 123 17.43 17.81 10.91
C ALA A 123 17.36 16.33 10.51
N ASN A 124 16.47 15.55 11.16
CA ASN A 124 16.28 14.14 10.84
C ASN A 124 15.72 13.94 9.42
N LEU A 125 14.72 14.73 9.03
CA LEU A 125 14.10 14.64 7.71
C LEU A 125 15.05 15.10 6.59
N ASP A 126 15.84 16.16 6.82
CA ASP A 126 16.89 16.62 5.90
C ASP A 126 17.96 15.53 5.70
N GLU A 127 18.39 14.88 6.78
CA GLU A 127 19.37 13.78 6.71
C GLU A 127 18.82 12.56 5.97
N ALA A 128 17.58 12.17 6.27
CA ALA A 128 16.89 11.07 5.57
C ALA A 128 16.76 11.36 4.06
N LEU A 129 16.33 12.58 3.71
CA LEU A 129 16.18 12.99 2.31
C LEU A 129 17.53 13.04 1.58
N LYS A 130 18.60 13.49 2.23
CA LYS A 130 19.96 13.42 1.68
C LYS A 130 20.39 11.99 1.38
N VAL A 131 20.06 11.03 2.24
CA VAL A 131 20.31 9.60 1.98
C VAL A 131 19.49 9.12 0.78
N LEU A 132 18.20 9.44 0.73
CA LEU A 132 17.29 9.02 -0.35
C LEU A 132 17.69 9.58 -1.73
N ASN A 133 18.23 10.80 -1.78
CA ASN A 133 18.67 11.47 -3.00
C ASN A 133 20.12 11.16 -3.39
N SER A 134 20.84 10.37 -2.58
CA SER A 134 22.22 9.98 -2.87
C SER A 134 22.32 9.13 -4.15
N GLU A 135 23.46 9.25 -4.84
CA GLU A 135 23.83 8.39 -5.96
C GLU A 135 24.03 6.93 -5.53
N SER A 136 24.37 6.69 -4.26
CA SER A 136 24.52 5.37 -3.65
C SER A 136 23.87 5.35 -2.25
N PRO A 137 22.54 5.30 -2.15
CA PRO A 137 21.83 5.37 -0.87
C PRO A 137 22.17 4.20 0.07
N CYS A 138 22.35 4.51 1.36
CA CYS A 138 22.48 3.51 2.42
C CYS A 138 21.18 3.40 3.22
N PHE A 139 20.46 2.29 3.07
CA PHE A 139 19.11 2.16 3.63
C PHE A 139 19.06 1.51 5.04
N THR A 140 20.21 1.32 5.70
CA THR A 140 20.27 0.59 6.99
C THR A 140 19.46 1.25 8.09
N GLU A 141 19.48 2.59 8.13
CA GLU A 141 18.84 3.41 9.16
C GLU A 141 17.31 3.54 9.01
N PHE A 142 16.72 3.08 7.90
CA PHE A 142 15.28 3.16 7.67
C PHE A 142 14.52 2.09 8.44
N GLY A 143 13.71 2.54 9.39
CA GLY A 143 13.03 1.70 10.38
C GLY A 143 13.55 1.90 11.80
N GLU A 144 14.74 2.48 11.94
CA GLU A 144 15.41 2.75 13.22
C GLU A 144 15.48 4.27 13.45
N LYS A 145 16.36 4.96 12.71
CA LYS A 145 16.57 6.40 12.79
C LYS A 145 15.68 7.20 11.84
N TYR A 146 15.45 6.70 10.63
CA TYR A 146 14.61 7.35 9.63
C TYR A 146 13.31 6.58 9.42
N ARG A 147 12.25 7.31 9.11
CA ARG A 147 10.95 6.70 8.82
C ARG A 147 10.67 6.65 7.34
N MET A 148 10.14 5.51 6.90
CA MET A 148 9.62 5.32 5.54
C MET A 148 8.31 4.55 5.60
N ASN A 149 7.24 5.21 5.15
CA ASN A 149 5.93 4.64 4.89
C ASN A 149 5.13 5.60 4.01
N ALA A 150 3.88 5.23 3.67
CA ALA A 150 3.03 6.02 2.78
C ALA A 150 2.74 7.46 3.24
N GLY A 151 2.90 7.79 4.53
CA GLY A 151 2.80 9.16 5.03
C GLY A 151 4.12 9.91 4.88
N PHE A 152 5.25 9.27 5.21
CA PHE A 152 6.57 9.89 5.09
C PHE A 152 7.01 10.06 3.63
N THR A 153 6.56 9.20 2.70
CA THR A 153 6.80 9.42 1.26
C THR A 153 6.23 10.76 0.79
N LYS A 154 5.11 11.23 1.37
CA LYS A 154 4.50 12.52 1.07
C LYS A 154 5.31 13.69 1.63
N ILE A 155 5.79 13.56 2.87
CA ILE A 155 6.69 14.56 3.47
C ILE A 155 7.94 14.73 2.59
N TYR A 156 8.60 13.63 2.22
CA TYR A 156 9.79 13.69 1.35
C TYR A 156 9.47 14.24 -0.04
N ALA A 157 8.32 13.87 -0.61
CA ALA A 157 7.86 14.41 -1.89
C ALA A 157 7.61 15.92 -1.83
N PHE A 158 7.05 16.46 -0.75
CA PHE A 158 6.78 17.90 -0.64
C PHE A 158 7.98 18.71 -0.20
N MET A 159 8.94 18.10 0.50
CA MET A 159 10.27 18.70 0.73
C MET A 159 11.12 18.74 -0.55
N SER A 160 10.85 17.86 -1.52
CA SER A 160 11.60 17.77 -2.78
C SER A 160 10.70 17.42 -3.98
N PRO A 161 9.80 18.34 -4.36
CA PRO A 161 8.76 18.08 -5.36
C PRO A 161 9.34 17.70 -6.73
N ASP A 162 10.50 18.26 -7.08
CA ASP A 162 11.17 18.04 -8.37
C ASP A 162 11.97 16.74 -8.46
N THR A 163 12.17 16.02 -7.35
CA THR A 163 13.05 14.83 -7.34
C THR A 163 12.49 13.61 -6.63
N PHE A 164 11.42 13.74 -5.85
CA PHE A 164 10.92 12.66 -5.01
C PHE A 164 9.41 12.42 -5.19
N ILE A 165 9.03 11.16 -5.40
CA ILE A 165 7.63 10.76 -5.65
C ILE A 165 6.90 10.33 -4.36
N ILE A 166 5.59 10.52 -4.31
CA ILE A 166 4.67 9.89 -3.38
C ILE A 166 4.53 8.41 -3.75
N TYR A 167 5.34 7.56 -3.12
CA TYR A 167 5.26 6.12 -3.31
C TYR A 167 4.35 5.45 -2.28
N ASP A 168 3.03 5.57 -2.49
CA ASP A 168 2.03 4.91 -1.65
C ASP A 168 1.69 3.50 -2.16
N SER A 169 0.77 2.83 -1.47
CA SER A 169 0.37 1.46 -1.83
C SER A 169 -0.27 1.32 -3.22
N ARG A 170 -0.90 2.37 -3.75
CA ARG A 170 -1.54 2.33 -5.07
C ARG A 170 -0.50 2.57 -6.15
N VAL A 171 0.34 3.59 -5.99
CA VAL A 171 1.45 3.86 -6.92
C VAL A 171 2.38 2.65 -7.04
N ALA A 172 2.72 2.01 -5.91
CA ALA A 172 3.52 0.78 -5.92
C ALA A 172 2.85 -0.38 -6.69
N ALA A 173 1.54 -0.56 -6.50
CA ALA A 173 0.79 -1.61 -7.17
C ALA A 173 0.67 -1.38 -8.67
N ALA A 174 0.46 -0.13 -9.11
CA ALA A 174 0.47 0.24 -10.52
C ALA A 174 1.82 -0.04 -11.19
N LEU A 175 2.93 0.33 -10.54
CA LEU A 175 4.26 0.04 -11.07
C LEU A 175 4.55 -1.46 -11.17
N ALA A 176 4.17 -2.24 -10.16
CA ALA A 176 4.27 -3.71 -10.23
C ALA A 176 3.42 -4.30 -11.37
N PHE A 177 2.25 -3.71 -11.64
CA PHE A 177 1.39 -4.12 -12.75
C PHE A 177 2.03 -3.80 -14.11
N LEU A 178 2.62 -2.62 -14.26
CA LEU A 178 3.36 -2.24 -15.47
C LEU A 178 4.60 -3.12 -15.69
N VAL A 179 5.34 -3.47 -14.64
CA VAL A 179 6.44 -4.45 -14.71
C VAL A 179 5.91 -5.81 -15.16
N THR A 180 4.74 -6.23 -14.67
CA THR A 180 4.09 -7.48 -15.10
C THR A 180 3.80 -7.48 -16.60
N LYS A 181 3.22 -6.39 -17.12
CA LYS A 181 2.96 -6.23 -18.55
C LYS A 181 4.26 -6.26 -19.37
N TYR A 182 5.29 -5.55 -18.92
CA TYR A 182 6.61 -5.57 -19.55
C TYR A 182 7.23 -6.97 -19.58
N CYS A 183 7.19 -7.72 -18.46
CA CYS A 183 7.71 -9.09 -18.42
C CYS A 183 6.96 -10.03 -19.38
N VAL A 184 5.64 -9.86 -19.54
CA VAL A 184 4.85 -10.60 -20.52
C VAL A 184 5.28 -10.25 -21.96
N GLN A 185 5.47 -8.96 -22.25
CA GLN A 185 5.85 -8.48 -23.57
C GLN A 185 7.24 -9.01 -23.99
N GLU A 186 8.20 -8.96 -23.09
CA GLU A 186 9.58 -9.39 -23.35
C GLU A 186 9.79 -10.91 -23.17
N GLY A 187 8.75 -11.65 -22.75
CA GLY A 187 8.82 -13.10 -22.58
C GLY A 187 9.70 -13.56 -21.41
N PHE A 188 9.86 -12.75 -20.36
CA PHE A 188 10.63 -13.15 -19.19
C PHE A 188 9.94 -14.27 -18.41
N SER A 189 10.74 -15.17 -17.83
CA SER A 189 10.24 -16.28 -17.02
C SER A 189 9.90 -15.90 -15.58
N ASN A 190 10.44 -14.78 -15.09
CA ASN A 190 10.21 -14.24 -13.75
C ASN A 190 10.35 -12.71 -13.81
N VAL A 191 9.88 -12.02 -12.76
CA VAL A 191 10.19 -10.59 -12.59
C VAL A 191 11.70 -10.45 -12.31
N PRO A 192 12.44 -9.67 -13.11
CA PRO A 192 13.85 -9.39 -12.86
C PRO A 192 14.05 -8.77 -11.48
N LEU A 193 15.12 -9.15 -10.78
CA LEU A 193 15.37 -8.70 -9.40
C LEU A 193 15.40 -7.17 -9.29
N GLU A 194 15.94 -6.51 -10.31
CA GLU A 194 16.06 -5.06 -10.40
C GLU A 194 14.71 -4.35 -10.56
N LEU A 195 13.69 -5.04 -11.06
CA LEU A 195 12.32 -4.54 -11.23
C LEU A 195 11.35 -5.14 -10.20
N SER A 196 11.84 -5.95 -9.26
CA SER A 196 11.05 -6.59 -8.21
C SER A 196 10.74 -5.59 -7.08
N PHE A 197 9.94 -4.57 -7.38
CA PHE A 197 9.43 -3.64 -6.38
C PHE A 197 8.74 -4.39 -5.23
N SER A 198 8.95 -3.91 -4.01
CA SER A 198 8.09 -4.31 -2.91
C SER A 198 6.76 -3.57 -3.04
N ILE A 199 5.66 -4.21 -2.67
CA ILE A 199 4.31 -3.63 -2.66
C ILE A 199 3.72 -3.60 -1.25
N ALA A 200 2.65 -2.84 -1.05
CA ALA A 200 1.91 -2.82 0.21
C ALA A 200 0.86 -3.93 0.28
N ASP A 201 0.43 -4.24 1.49
CA ASP A 201 -0.88 -4.86 1.68
C ASP A 201 -2.00 -3.92 1.23
N ALA A 202 -3.01 -4.51 0.61
CA ALA A 202 -4.24 -3.79 0.32
C ALA A 202 -5.04 -3.56 1.61
N GLN A 203 -5.82 -2.48 1.65
CA GLN A 203 -6.75 -2.22 2.74
C GLN A 203 -8.14 -2.78 2.42
N GLY A 204 -8.78 -3.34 3.44
CA GLY A 204 -10.10 -3.95 3.29
C GLY A 204 -10.07 -5.09 2.27
N GLU A 205 -11.04 -5.10 1.38
CA GLU A 205 -11.19 -6.16 0.38
C GLU A 205 -10.47 -5.86 -0.95
N SER A 206 -9.76 -4.73 -1.07
CA SER A 206 -9.01 -4.37 -2.29
C SER A 206 -7.92 -5.41 -2.58
N CYS A 207 -7.54 -5.58 -3.84
CA CYS A 207 -6.38 -6.36 -4.27
C CYS A 207 -5.36 -5.43 -4.92
N ARG A 208 -4.19 -5.29 -4.29
CA ARG A 208 -3.09 -4.42 -4.78
C ARG A 208 -1.85 -5.22 -5.19
N ASN A 209 -2.04 -6.51 -5.44
CA ASN A 209 -0.96 -7.40 -5.83
C ASN A 209 -1.19 -7.94 -7.25
N PRO A 210 -0.46 -7.44 -8.26
CA PRO A 210 -0.59 -7.90 -9.63
C PRO A 210 0.22 -9.17 -9.95
N SER A 211 0.63 -9.93 -8.93
CA SER A 211 1.42 -11.16 -9.14
C SER A 211 0.65 -12.22 -9.95
N ILE A 212 1.37 -12.92 -10.83
CA ILE A 212 0.88 -14.07 -11.61
C ILE A 212 1.76 -15.27 -11.26
N LYS A 213 1.28 -16.14 -10.37
CA LYS A 213 2.07 -17.26 -9.82
C LYS A 213 2.50 -18.24 -10.90
N GLU A 214 1.60 -18.53 -11.84
CA GLU A 214 1.82 -19.50 -12.93
C GLU A 214 2.92 -19.06 -13.89
N LYS A 215 3.22 -17.75 -13.93
CA LYS A 215 4.25 -17.14 -14.78
C LYS A 215 5.50 -16.70 -14.01
N GLY A 216 5.60 -17.00 -12.71
CA GLY A 216 6.75 -16.56 -11.89
C GLY A 216 6.82 -15.04 -11.64
N TYR A 217 5.76 -14.28 -11.98
CA TYR A 217 5.73 -12.84 -11.76
C TYR A 217 5.25 -12.53 -10.36
N LEU A 218 6.19 -12.51 -9.41
CA LEU A 218 5.90 -12.40 -7.99
C LEU A 218 6.47 -11.10 -7.42
N PHE A 219 5.66 -10.38 -6.64
CA PHE A 219 6.08 -9.19 -5.92
C PHE A 219 6.03 -9.44 -4.41
N SER A 220 7.12 -9.07 -3.73
CA SER A 220 7.20 -9.19 -2.27
C SER A 220 6.46 -8.04 -1.60
N LYS A 221 5.92 -8.28 -0.40
CA LYS A 221 5.30 -7.23 0.41
C LYS A 221 6.35 -6.57 1.31
N TRP A 222 6.28 -5.26 1.49
CA TRP A 222 7.17 -4.57 2.45
C TRP A 222 6.69 -4.72 3.90
N GLY A 223 5.39 -4.86 4.17
CA GLY A 223 4.87 -4.99 5.54
C GLY A 223 5.35 -3.86 6.46
N ASN A 224 6.02 -4.18 7.57
CA ASN A 224 6.65 -3.19 8.46
C ASN A 224 8.11 -2.88 8.11
N ASN A 225 8.65 -3.46 7.03
CA ASN A 225 10.03 -3.28 6.61
C ASN A 225 10.21 -1.96 5.84
N GLN A 226 10.50 -0.90 6.59
CA GLN A 226 10.67 0.46 6.07
C GLN A 226 11.86 0.57 5.11
N LYS A 227 12.93 -0.21 5.31
CA LYS A 227 14.06 -0.32 4.38
C LYS A 227 13.63 -0.81 2.99
N LYS A 228 12.80 -1.86 2.91
CA LYS A 228 12.27 -2.36 1.62
C LYS A 228 11.43 -1.30 0.92
N HIS A 229 10.58 -0.59 1.67
CA HIS A 229 9.79 0.51 1.12
C HIS A 229 10.70 1.62 0.59
N ALA A 230 11.75 2.02 1.33
CA ALA A 230 12.68 3.06 0.91
C ALA A 230 13.43 2.69 -0.37
N ILE A 231 13.90 1.45 -0.48
CA ILE A 231 14.55 0.92 -1.69
C ILE A 231 13.61 1.05 -2.89
N SER A 232 12.37 0.56 -2.77
CA SER A 232 11.41 0.60 -3.88
C SER A 232 10.97 2.02 -4.24
N ASN A 233 10.83 2.94 -3.29
CA ASN A 233 10.54 4.34 -3.58
C ASN A 233 11.69 4.99 -4.36
N VAL A 234 12.95 4.77 -3.97
CA VAL A 234 14.11 5.33 -4.67
C VAL A 234 14.24 4.77 -6.08
N GLN A 235 14.06 3.46 -6.26
CA GLN A 235 14.04 2.83 -7.58
C GLN A 235 12.93 3.42 -8.46
N ALA A 236 11.73 3.57 -7.90
CA ALA A 236 10.59 4.15 -8.59
C ALA A 236 10.83 5.62 -8.99
N ASN A 237 11.45 6.43 -8.12
CA ASN A 237 11.88 7.79 -8.48
C ASN A 237 12.78 7.75 -9.72
N TRP A 238 13.86 6.97 -9.65
CA TRP A 238 14.86 6.93 -10.73
C TRP A 238 14.26 6.45 -12.05
N ILE A 239 13.43 5.43 -12.03
CA ILE A 239 12.77 4.90 -13.23
C ILE A 239 11.78 5.91 -13.80
N LEU A 240 10.88 6.46 -12.97
CA LEU A 240 9.84 7.38 -13.44
C LEU A 240 10.42 8.66 -14.04
N TYR A 241 11.40 9.28 -13.37
CA TYR A 241 12.08 10.45 -13.93
C TYR A 241 12.83 10.13 -15.22
N SER A 242 13.46 8.95 -15.30
CA SER A 242 14.18 8.55 -16.52
C SER A 242 13.23 8.26 -17.67
N ALA A 243 12.06 7.69 -17.39
CA ALA A 243 11.05 7.40 -18.40
C ALA A 243 10.37 8.68 -18.89
N PHE A 244 10.03 9.59 -17.97
CA PHE A 244 9.44 10.89 -18.31
C PHE A 244 10.39 11.74 -19.17
N LYS A 245 11.70 11.75 -18.86
CA LYS A 245 12.71 12.43 -19.68
C LYS A 245 12.94 11.80 -21.06
N LYS A 246 12.48 10.57 -21.29
CA LYS A 246 12.67 9.81 -22.54
C LYS A 246 11.47 9.87 -23.47
N VAL A 247 10.37 10.50 -23.06
CA VAL A 247 9.21 10.68 -23.93
C VAL A 247 9.66 11.46 -25.19
N GLU A 248 9.42 10.89 -26.37
CA GLU A 248 9.92 11.42 -27.66
C GLU A 248 9.05 12.56 -28.22
N HIS A 249 7.81 12.70 -27.72
CA HIS A 249 6.82 13.70 -28.14
C HIS A 249 6.30 14.53 -26.97
N SER A 250 5.50 15.57 -27.25
CA SER A 250 4.76 16.28 -26.19
C SER A 250 3.77 15.31 -25.56
N THR A 251 4.13 14.73 -24.42
CA THR A 251 3.22 13.93 -23.61
C THR A 251 2.08 14.81 -23.10
N HIS A 252 0.93 14.19 -22.80
CA HIS A 252 -0.19 14.85 -22.15
C HIS A 252 0.07 15.18 -20.67
N PHE A 253 1.19 14.75 -20.11
CA PHE A 253 1.60 15.01 -18.73
C PHE A 253 2.54 16.21 -18.65
N ASP A 254 2.16 17.25 -17.89
CA ASP A 254 3.02 18.42 -17.70
C ASP A 254 4.19 18.14 -16.74
N ASP A 255 3.96 17.26 -15.77
CA ASP A 255 4.93 16.91 -14.74
C ASP A 255 4.77 15.48 -14.22
N ILE A 256 5.69 15.09 -13.33
CA ILE A 256 5.69 13.76 -12.72
C ILE A 256 4.51 13.57 -11.74
N ARG A 257 3.95 14.63 -11.13
CA ARG A 257 2.81 14.53 -10.20
C ARG A 257 1.54 14.10 -10.92
N GLN A 258 1.34 14.54 -12.16
CA GLN A 258 0.25 14.06 -12.99
C GLN A 258 0.39 12.56 -13.30
N ILE A 259 1.62 12.09 -13.51
CA ILE A 259 1.92 10.65 -13.68
C ILE A 259 1.64 9.88 -12.38
N GLU A 260 2.02 10.41 -11.21
CA GLU A 260 1.67 9.79 -9.93
C GLU A 260 0.16 9.70 -9.73
N ALA A 261 -0.58 10.76 -10.07
CA ALA A 261 -2.03 10.79 -10.01
C ALA A 261 -2.64 9.70 -10.91
N ALA A 262 -2.12 9.52 -12.12
CA ALA A 262 -2.51 8.41 -12.98
C ALA A 262 -2.22 7.04 -12.34
N LEU A 263 -0.99 6.81 -11.87
CA LEU A 263 -0.59 5.55 -11.22
C LEU A 263 -1.42 5.26 -9.97
N PHE A 264 -1.77 6.29 -9.21
CA PHE A 264 -2.64 6.18 -8.04
C PHE A 264 -4.04 5.69 -8.41
N MET A 265 -4.58 6.13 -9.54
CA MET A 265 -5.87 5.65 -10.05
C MET A 265 -5.80 4.24 -10.59
N ILE A 266 -4.76 3.91 -11.38
CA ILE A 266 -4.53 2.57 -11.92
C ILE A 266 -4.32 1.56 -10.79
N GLY A 267 -3.55 1.93 -9.77
CA GLY A 267 -3.17 1.05 -8.67
C GLY A 267 -4.23 0.86 -7.59
N TYR A 268 -5.46 1.29 -7.83
CA TYR A 268 -6.53 1.22 -6.85
C TYR A 268 -6.85 -0.23 -6.46
N ASP A 269 -7.10 -1.08 -7.47
CA ASP A 269 -7.56 -2.45 -7.30
C ASP A 269 -7.31 -3.31 -8.55
N PHE A 270 -6.90 -4.56 -8.36
CA PHE A 270 -6.67 -5.53 -9.43
C PHE A 270 -7.41 -6.86 -9.17
N PRO A 271 -8.75 -6.87 -9.28
CA PRO A 271 -9.57 -8.04 -8.96
C PRO A 271 -9.25 -9.27 -9.84
N GLN A 272 -8.75 -9.07 -11.05
CA GLN A 272 -8.33 -10.15 -11.94
C GLN A 272 -7.17 -10.99 -11.36
N TYR A 273 -6.27 -10.38 -10.57
CA TYR A 273 -5.15 -11.09 -9.94
C TYR A 273 -5.50 -11.68 -8.57
N ALA A 274 -6.63 -11.29 -7.99
CA ALA A 274 -7.19 -11.96 -6.82
C ALA A 274 -7.65 -13.40 -7.14
N LYS A 275 -8.00 -13.68 -8.41
CA LYS A 275 -8.43 -15.01 -8.87
C LYS A 275 -7.25 -15.90 -9.26
N SER A 276 -6.21 -15.35 -9.91
CA SER A 276 -4.98 -16.09 -10.25
C SER A 276 -4.16 -16.47 -9.02
N SER A 277 -4.22 -15.69 -7.94
CA SER A 277 -3.55 -16.05 -6.68
C SER A 277 -4.15 -17.27 -5.96
N ASN A 278 -5.31 -17.77 -6.40
CA ASN A 278 -6.06 -18.89 -5.82
C ASN A 278 -5.94 -20.24 -6.57
N ILE A 279 -5.09 -20.39 -7.59
CA ILE A 279 -4.88 -21.70 -8.25
C ILE A 279 -3.80 -22.51 -7.50
N ASN A 280 -4.21 -23.03 -6.33
CA ASN A 280 -3.76 -24.24 -5.63
C ASN A 280 -3.87 -24.03 -4.11
N VAL A 281 -5.09 -24.13 -3.61
CA VAL A 281 -5.39 -25.06 -2.52
C VAL A 281 -6.67 -25.76 -2.96
N ASN A 282 -6.81 -27.06 -2.71
CA ASN A 282 -8.12 -27.71 -2.70
C ASN A 282 -9.04 -26.89 -1.77
N VAL A 283 -9.84 -25.96 -2.32
CA VAL A 283 -10.79 -25.18 -1.55
C VAL A 283 -12.08 -25.98 -1.51
N ASN A 284 -12.17 -26.78 -0.46
CA ASN A 284 -13.44 -27.14 0.16
C ASN A 284 -14.21 -25.82 0.44
N PRO A 285 -15.44 -25.64 -0.07
CA PRO A 285 -16.11 -24.36 -0.02
C PRO A 285 -16.66 -24.12 1.38
N ASN A 286 -15.85 -23.53 2.28
CA ASN A 286 -16.32 -22.84 3.49
C ASN A 286 -15.19 -22.16 4.28
N LYS A 287 -15.09 -20.82 4.15
CA LYS A 287 -14.77 -19.82 5.20
C LYS A 287 -14.41 -18.51 4.48
N TYR A 288 -15.01 -17.37 4.81
CA TYR A 288 -14.98 -16.76 6.13
C TYR A 288 -16.37 -16.36 6.64
N ILE A 289 -16.93 -17.16 7.55
CA ILE A 289 -17.95 -16.73 8.51
C ILE A 289 -17.20 -16.30 9.77
N LYS A 290 -17.62 -15.16 10.34
CA LYS A 290 -17.18 -14.57 11.62
C LYS A 290 -16.93 -15.69 12.65
N LYS A 291 -15.71 -15.81 13.18
CA LYS A 291 -15.34 -16.90 14.09
C LYS A 291 -16.12 -16.75 15.40
N GLN A 292 -17.15 -17.57 15.60
CA GLN A 292 -17.93 -17.64 16.85
C GLN A 292 -16.99 -17.85 18.05
N THR A 293 -17.31 -17.16 19.14
CA THR A 293 -16.63 -17.33 20.43
C THR A 293 -16.88 -18.72 21.00
N LYS A 294 -15.99 -19.22 21.87
CA LYS A 294 -16.19 -20.52 22.54
C LYS A 294 -17.51 -20.61 23.30
N LYS A 295 -18.02 -19.48 23.79
CA LYS A 295 -19.33 -19.38 24.44
C LYS A 295 -20.47 -19.62 23.46
N GLU A 296 -20.49 -18.92 22.33
CA GLU A 296 -21.51 -19.11 21.30
C GLU A 296 -21.47 -20.54 20.72
N GLN A 297 -20.28 -21.13 20.58
CA GLN A 297 -20.14 -22.52 20.14
C GLN A 297 -20.69 -23.53 21.16
N ALA A 298 -20.38 -23.31 22.45
CA ALA A 298 -20.89 -24.17 23.52
C ALA A 298 -22.42 -24.05 23.69
N GLU A 299 -22.97 -22.84 23.59
CA GLU A 299 -24.42 -22.59 23.64
C GLU A 299 -25.15 -23.25 22.47
N ALA A 300 -24.64 -23.07 21.24
CA ALA A 300 -25.21 -23.70 20.06
C ALA A 300 -25.17 -25.24 20.15
N LEU A 301 -24.04 -25.82 20.57
CA LEU A 301 -23.93 -27.26 20.78
C LEU A 301 -24.88 -27.78 21.85
N TYR A 302 -25.06 -27.04 22.95
CA TYR A 302 -26.00 -27.42 23.99
C TYR A 302 -27.45 -27.41 23.51
N GLU A 303 -27.84 -26.41 22.72
CA GLU A 303 -29.19 -26.29 22.18
C GLU A 303 -29.50 -27.35 21.12
N GLN A 304 -28.51 -27.67 20.29
CA GLN A 304 -28.64 -28.62 19.18
C GLN A 304 -28.48 -30.08 19.61
N SER A 305 -27.94 -30.35 20.81
CA SER A 305 -27.79 -31.72 21.31
C SER A 305 -29.14 -32.28 21.75
N GLU A 306 -29.48 -33.46 21.23
CA GLU A 306 -30.69 -34.20 21.61
C GLU A 306 -30.64 -34.66 23.07
N ASP A 307 -29.46 -35.06 23.56
CA ASP A 307 -29.22 -35.35 24.97
C ASP A 307 -28.47 -34.20 25.66
N LYS A 308 -29.18 -33.50 26.55
CA LYS A 308 -28.61 -32.39 27.34
C LYS A 308 -27.99 -32.86 28.66
N SER A 309 -27.84 -34.16 28.86
CA SER A 309 -27.21 -34.71 30.05
C SER A 309 -25.75 -34.27 30.15
N ARG A 310 -25.30 -34.01 31.38
CA ARG A 310 -23.91 -33.61 31.65
C ARG A 310 -22.90 -34.63 31.15
N LYS A 311 -23.24 -35.92 31.19
CA LYS A 311 -22.37 -37.01 30.73
C LYS A 311 -22.13 -36.93 29.22
N TYR A 312 -23.13 -36.47 28.46
CA TYR A 312 -23.06 -36.36 27.00
C TYR A 312 -22.45 -35.03 26.52
N ILE A 313 -22.80 -33.91 27.15
CA ILE A 313 -22.35 -32.58 26.70
C ILE A 313 -20.87 -32.30 27.03
N LEU A 314 -20.36 -32.77 28.18
CA LEU A 314 -19.00 -32.42 28.59
C LEU A 314 -17.90 -32.95 27.64
N PRO A 315 -17.98 -34.19 27.11
CA PRO A 315 -17.09 -34.63 26.03
C PRO A 315 -17.18 -33.73 24.80
N LEU A 316 -18.38 -33.38 24.35
CA LEU A 316 -18.59 -32.51 23.17
C LEU A 316 -17.97 -31.12 23.35
N PHE A 317 -18.09 -30.53 24.54
CA PHE A 317 -17.46 -29.25 24.84
C PHE A 317 -15.93 -29.31 24.84
N GLN A 318 -15.36 -30.43 25.27
CA GLN A 318 -13.91 -30.62 25.25
C GLN A 318 -13.41 -30.87 23.82
N GLU A 319 -14.07 -31.76 23.09
CA GLU A 319 -13.65 -32.19 21.76
C GLU A 319 -13.93 -31.14 20.68
N VAL A 320 -15.12 -30.53 20.70
CA VAL A 320 -15.57 -29.63 19.63
C VAL A 320 -15.21 -28.17 19.92
N VAL A 321 -15.33 -27.73 21.17
CA VAL A 321 -15.05 -26.33 21.56
C VAL A 321 -13.59 -26.16 22.05
N GLY A 322 -12.91 -27.26 22.36
CA GLY A 322 -11.54 -27.22 22.90
C GLY A 322 -11.49 -26.63 24.30
N LEU A 323 -12.48 -26.94 25.15
CA LEU A 323 -12.48 -26.58 26.57
C LEU A 323 -11.71 -27.62 27.39
N THR A 324 -11.10 -27.19 28.50
CA THR A 324 -10.57 -28.14 29.50
C THR A 324 -11.73 -28.83 30.23
N LYS A 325 -11.47 -29.95 30.90
CA LYS A 325 -12.51 -30.65 31.69
C LYS A 325 -13.21 -29.73 32.70
N ALA A 326 -12.45 -28.88 33.40
CA ALA A 326 -13.00 -27.88 34.31
C ALA A 326 -13.79 -26.79 33.55
N GLY A 327 -13.25 -26.30 32.43
CA GLY A 327 -13.90 -25.31 31.59
C GLY A 327 -15.24 -25.79 31.01
N ALA A 328 -15.28 -27.01 30.46
CA ALA A 328 -16.50 -27.63 29.97
C ALA A 328 -17.56 -27.75 31.06
N SER A 329 -17.14 -28.14 32.28
CA SER A 329 -18.03 -28.22 33.43
C SER A 329 -18.62 -26.87 33.81
N THR A 330 -17.82 -25.80 33.83
CA THR A 330 -18.28 -24.44 34.13
C THR A 330 -19.25 -23.94 33.06
N TYR A 331 -18.93 -24.14 31.79
CA TYR A 331 -19.80 -23.72 30.68
C TYR A 331 -21.14 -24.46 30.70
N TYR A 332 -21.15 -25.78 30.93
CA TYR A 332 -22.38 -26.55 31.04
C TYR A 332 -23.28 -26.02 32.15
N GLN A 333 -22.74 -25.73 33.34
CA GLN A 333 -23.54 -25.23 34.46
C GLN A 333 -24.10 -23.83 34.18
N ASN A 334 -23.30 -22.95 33.59
CA ASN A 334 -23.74 -21.59 33.26
C ASN A 334 -24.85 -21.58 32.19
N ILE A 335 -24.72 -22.40 31.15
CA ILE A 335 -25.72 -22.51 30.08
C ILE A 335 -27.00 -23.16 30.60
N ARG A 336 -26.88 -24.21 31.42
CA ARG A 336 -28.05 -24.85 32.02
C ARG A 336 -28.80 -23.90 32.96
N ALA A 337 -28.07 -23.21 33.85
CA ALA A 337 -28.66 -22.26 34.79
C ALA A 337 -29.31 -21.05 34.10
N SER A 338 -28.78 -20.59 32.97
CA SER A 338 -29.40 -19.50 32.22
C SER A 338 -30.69 -19.93 31.50
N LYS A 339 -30.81 -21.22 31.14
CA LYS A 339 -31.99 -21.79 30.47
C LYS A 339 -33.07 -22.28 31.45
N GLU A 340 -32.72 -22.60 32.69
CA GLU A 340 -33.69 -22.93 33.75
C GLU A 340 -34.31 -21.67 34.39
N ASN A 341 -33.71 -20.49 34.20
CA ASN A 341 -34.18 -19.20 34.72
C ASN A 341 -34.78 -18.26 33.64
N ALA A 342 -34.94 -18.73 32.42
CA ALA A 342 -35.53 -18.02 31.28
C ALA A 342 -36.73 -18.79 30.76
#